data_AF-A0A0V1GPS0-F1
#
_entry.id   AF-A0A0V1GPS0-F1
#
_cell.length_a   1.000
_cell.length_b   1.000
_cell.length_c   1.000
_cell.angle_alpha   90.00
_cell.angle_beta   90.00
_cell.angle_gamma   90.00
#
_symmetry.space_group_name_H-M   'P 1'
#
loop_
_entity.id
_entity.type
_entity.pdbx_description
1 polymer ?
#
loop_
_entity_poly.entity_id
_entity_poly.type
_entity_poly.pdbx_seq_one_letter_code
_entity_poly.pdbx_strand_id
1 'polypeptide(L)'
;MTERRSRAMGKASFQTHFNITDVICAPRFTCFTAAVNFIKGFQSELEDEMKILNIKVDGVLSSTLEGYYLYKQFQSMVVESGFNVDETFEYELDFHK
;
A
#
# COMPACT_ATOMS: atom_id res chain seq x y z
N MET A 1 -15.89 -6.30 6.49
CA MET A 1 -15.20 -7.57 6.85
C MET A 1 -13.72 -7.54 6.50
N THR A 2 -13.33 -7.12 5.29
CA THR A 2 -11.93 -7.06 4.82
C THR A 2 -11.04 -6.16 5.68
N GLU A 3 -11.51 -4.99 6.11
CA GLU A 3 -10.76 -4.04 6.95
C GLU A 3 -10.31 -4.64 8.29
N ARG A 4 -11.19 -5.41 8.94
CA ARG A 4 -10.86 -6.08 10.21
C ARG A 4 -9.80 -7.16 10.01
N ARG A 5 -9.83 -7.85 8.86
CA ARG A 5 -8.86 -8.91 8.53
C ARG A 5 -7.49 -8.34 8.22
N SER A 6 -7.39 -7.32 7.36
CA SER A 6 -6.09 -6.76 7.01
C SER A 6 -5.42 -6.08 8.21
N ARG A 7 -6.19 -5.41 9.09
CA ARG A 7 -5.65 -4.89 10.35
C ARG A 7 -5.15 -5.98 11.29
N ALA A 8 -5.91 -7.07 11.44
CA ALA A 8 -5.46 -8.21 12.24
C ALA A 8 -4.18 -8.85 11.67
N MET A 9 -4.07 -8.96 10.34
CA MET A 9 -2.86 -9.44 9.68
C MET A 9 -1.65 -8.53 9.92
N GLY A 10 -1.85 -7.21 9.87
CA GLY A 10 -0.80 -6.24 10.20
C GLY A 10 -0.31 -6.44 11.63
N LYS A 11 -1.23 -6.51 12.59
CA LYS A 11 -0.88 -6.74 14.00
C LYS A 11 -0.14 -8.06 14.21
N ALA A 12 -0.62 -9.15 13.61
CA ALA A 12 0.04 -10.44 13.69
C ALA A 12 1.46 -10.38 13.10
N SER A 13 1.64 -9.68 11.98
CA SER A 13 2.95 -9.52 11.32
C SER A 13 3.97 -8.78 12.20
N PHE A 14 3.52 -7.79 12.96
CA PHE A 14 4.34 -7.11 13.95
C PHE A 14 4.73 -8.04 15.10
N GLN A 15 3.75 -8.77 15.66
CA GLN A 15 3.99 -9.70 16.77
C GLN A 15 4.93 -10.86 16.39
N THR A 16 4.94 -11.27 15.12
CA THR A 16 5.88 -12.25 14.59
C THR A 16 7.24 -11.65 14.20
N HIS A 17 7.43 -10.34 14.40
CA HIS A 17 8.67 -9.61 14.11
C HIS A 17 9.10 -9.70 12.63
N PHE A 18 8.13 -9.69 11.69
CA PHE A 18 8.48 -9.61 10.27
C PHE A 18 9.11 -8.26 9.95
N ASN A 19 10.25 -8.29 9.24
CA ASN A 19 10.89 -7.10 8.73
C ASN A 19 10.23 -6.63 7.42
N ILE A 20 9.13 -5.91 7.55
CA ILE A 20 8.38 -5.37 6.40
C ILE A 20 8.91 -3.98 6.06
N THR A 21 9.42 -3.82 4.85
CA THR A 21 9.97 -2.55 4.34
C THR A 21 9.02 -1.83 3.40
N ASP A 22 8.13 -2.57 2.73
CA ASP A 22 7.29 -2.08 1.64
C ASP A 22 5.90 -2.70 1.70
N VAL A 23 4.88 -1.89 1.43
CA VAL A 23 3.50 -2.34 1.26
C VAL A 23 3.01 -1.87 -0.10
N ILE A 24 2.78 -2.82 -1.01
CA ILE A 24 2.40 -2.55 -2.41
C ILE A 24 0.95 -2.99 -2.65
N CYS A 25 0.16 -2.17 -3.34
CA CYS A 25 -1.22 -2.52 -3.71
C CYS A 25 -1.59 -2.13 -5.13
N ALA A 26 -2.60 -2.79 -5.69
CA ALA A 26 -3.22 -2.39 -6.95
C ALA A 26 -3.93 -1.02 -6.83
N PRO A 27 -4.09 -0.27 -7.94
CA PRO A 27 -4.81 1.01 -7.99
C PRO A 27 -6.33 0.80 -7.90
N ARG A 28 -6.78 0.28 -6.75
CA ARG A 28 -8.17 0.00 -6.41
C ARG A 28 -8.41 0.31 -4.96
N PHE A 29 -9.52 0.99 -4.65
CA PHE A 29 -9.86 1.36 -3.27
C PHE A 29 -9.88 0.19 -2.32
N THR A 30 -10.41 -0.97 -2.70
CA THR A 30 -10.45 -2.14 -1.81
C THR A 30 -9.05 -2.64 -1.43
N CYS A 31 -8.12 -2.66 -2.39
CA CYS A 31 -6.72 -3.02 -2.15
C CYS A 31 -6.02 -1.96 -1.31
N PHE A 32 -6.24 -0.69 -1.64
CA PHE A 32 -5.67 0.45 -0.93
C PHE A 32 -6.14 0.51 0.53
N THR A 33 -7.45 0.41 0.78
CA THR A 33 -8.02 0.34 2.13
C THR A 33 -7.51 -0.87 2.90
N ALA A 34 -7.28 -2.01 2.24
CA ALA A 34 -6.66 -3.16 2.88
C ALA A 34 -5.22 -2.85 3.32
N ALA A 35 -4.41 -2.23 2.46
CA ALA A 35 -3.04 -1.80 2.74
C ALA A 35 -2.97 -0.78 3.88
N VAL A 36 -3.82 0.26 3.86
CA VAL A 36 -3.94 1.24 4.95
C VAL A 36 -4.23 0.54 6.29
N ASN A 37 -5.22 -0.36 6.31
CA ASN A 37 -5.59 -1.06 7.53
C ASN A 37 -4.49 -2.04 7.99
N PHE A 38 -3.78 -2.68 7.06
CA PHE A 38 -2.61 -3.49 7.37
C PHE A 38 -1.53 -2.66 8.07
N ILE A 39 -1.13 -1.52 7.51
CA ILE A 39 -0.14 -0.62 8.11
C ILE A 39 -0.61 -0.15 9.49
N LYS A 40 -1.86 0.29 9.63
CA LYS A 40 -2.45 0.65 10.94
C LYS A 40 -2.40 -0.49 11.96
N GLY A 41 -2.47 -1.74 11.53
CA GLY A 41 -2.31 -2.90 12.41
C GLY A 41 -0.85 -3.16 12.76
N PHE A 42 0.02 -3.16 11.76
CA PHE A 42 1.46 -3.41 11.88
C PHE A 42 2.15 -2.36 12.76
N GLN A 43 1.72 -1.11 12.65
CA GLN A 43 2.30 0.01 13.38
C GLN A 43 1.53 0.37 14.66
N SER A 44 0.52 -0.43 15.06
CA SER A 44 -0.36 -0.08 16.20
C SER A 44 0.33 -0.09 17.57
N GLU A 45 1.48 -0.73 17.69
CA GLU A 45 2.26 -0.87 18.92
C GLU A 45 3.66 -0.23 18.77
N LEU A 46 3.89 0.51 17.68
CA LEU A 46 5.12 1.27 17.49
C LEU A 46 5.04 2.60 18.24
N GLU A 47 6.16 3.02 18.83
CA GLU A 47 6.31 4.38 19.35
C GLU A 47 6.25 5.38 18.18
N ASP A 48 5.73 6.59 18.43
CA ASP A 48 5.43 7.63 17.42
C ASP A 48 6.65 8.02 16.55
N GLU A 49 7.87 7.69 16.97
CA GLU A 49 9.12 8.00 16.26
C GLU A 49 9.54 6.93 15.22
N MET A 50 8.89 5.76 15.18
CA MET A 50 9.24 4.74 14.18
C MET A 50 8.74 5.08 12.77
N LYS A 51 9.56 4.76 11.77
CA LYS A 51 9.32 5.01 10.34
C LYS A 51 7.91 4.57 9.92
N ILE A 52 7.06 5.52 9.56
CA ILE A 52 5.75 5.25 8.96
C ILE A 52 5.99 4.58 7.59
N LEU A 53 5.38 3.41 7.38
CA LEU A 53 5.45 2.75 6.08
C LEU A 53 4.64 3.55 5.05
N ASN A 54 5.21 3.76 3.87
CA ASN A 54 4.51 4.36 2.74
C ASN A 54 3.81 3.26 1.94
N ILE A 55 2.63 3.54 1.42
CA ILE A 55 1.97 2.64 0.46
C ILE A 55 2.54 2.90 -0.92
N LYS A 56 2.88 1.84 -1.65
CA LYS A 56 3.26 1.90 -3.07
C LYS A 56 2.09 1.43 -3.91
N VAL A 57 1.65 2.25 -4.86
CA VAL A 57 0.57 1.89 -5.79
C VAL A 57 1.21 1.41 -7.09
N ASP A 58 0.96 0.15 -7.45
CA ASP A 58 1.53 -0.46 -8.65
C ASP A 58 0.45 -0.72 -9.71
N GLY A 59 0.55 -0.01 -10.83
CA GLY A 59 -0.34 -0.18 -11.99
C GLY A 59 -0.35 -1.60 -12.56
N VAL A 60 0.75 -2.36 -12.47
CA VAL A 60 0.86 -3.73 -12.98
C VAL A 60 -0.06 -4.70 -12.23
N LEU A 61 -0.38 -4.40 -10.96
CA LEU A 61 -1.32 -5.19 -10.16
C LEU A 61 -2.80 -4.93 -10.51
N SER A 62 -3.06 -4.00 -11.43
CA SER A 62 -4.42 -3.76 -11.94
C SER A 62 -4.91 -4.94 -12.77
N SER A 63 -6.12 -5.41 -12.50
CA SER A 63 -6.76 -6.45 -13.34
C SER A 63 -7.37 -5.90 -14.63
N THR A 64 -7.14 -4.62 -14.93
CA THR A 64 -7.70 -3.89 -16.08
C THR A 64 -6.65 -3.00 -16.72
N LEU A 65 -6.63 -2.92 -18.04
CA LEU A 65 -5.71 -2.04 -18.78
C LEU A 65 -5.91 -0.56 -18.42
N GLU A 66 -7.16 -0.13 -18.25
CA GLU A 66 -7.49 1.21 -17.78
C GLU A 66 -6.85 1.49 -16.41
N GLY A 67 -7.04 0.60 -15.43
CA GLY A 67 -6.40 0.77 -14.11
C GLY A 67 -4.87 0.79 -14.16
N TYR A 68 -4.24 0.11 -15.14
CA TYR A 68 -2.81 0.21 -15.38
C TYR A 68 -2.43 1.61 -15.88
N TYR A 69 -3.19 2.22 -16.79
CA TYR A 69 -2.89 3.56 -17.30
C TYR A 69 -3.27 4.70 -16.33
N LEU A 70 -4.33 4.52 -15.54
CA LEU A 70 -4.84 5.55 -14.62
C LEU A 70 -4.25 5.45 -13.21
N TYR A 71 -3.26 4.57 -12.96
CA TYR A 71 -2.71 4.37 -11.61
C TYR A 71 -2.12 5.65 -11.01
N LYS A 72 -1.49 6.52 -11.81
CA LYS A 72 -0.96 7.83 -11.37
C LYS A 72 -2.06 8.78 -10.93
N GLN A 73 -3.23 8.76 -11.59
CA GLN A 73 -4.37 9.58 -11.19
C GLN A 73 -4.99 9.06 -9.88
N PHE A 74 -5.08 7.73 -9.75
CA PHE A 74 -5.49 7.11 -8.49
C PHE A 74 -4.54 7.51 -7.35
N GLN A 75 -3.22 7.47 -7.61
CA GLN A 75 -2.18 7.87 -6.66
C GLN A 75 -2.31 9.34 -6.24
N SER A 76 -2.45 10.27 -7.19
CA SER A 76 -2.69 11.69 -6.90
C SER A 76 -3.91 11.89 -6.00
N MET A 77 -5.02 11.24 -6.32
CA MET A 77 -6.26 11.35 -5.56
C MET A 77 -6.11 10.86 -4.10
N VAL A 78 -5.38 9.77 -3.85
CA VAL A 78 -5.18 9.27 -2.48
C VAL A 78 -4.17 10.12 -1.69
N VAL A 79 -3.15 10.68 -2.35
CA VAL A 79 -2.23 11.64 -1.74
C VAL A 79 -2.97 12.92 -1.34
N GLU A 80 -3.80 13.47 -2.24
CA GLU A 80 -4.67 14.63 -1.96
C GLU A 80 -5.66 14.37 -0.82
N SER A 81 -6.05 13.11 -0.63
CA SER A 81 -6.89 12.66 0.49
C SER A 81 -6.12 12.53 1.82
N GLY A 82 -4.81 12.81 1.83
CA GLY A 82 -3.96 12.81 3.03
C GLY A 82 -3.35 11.45 3.39
N PHE A 83 -3.37 10.47 2.48
CA PHE A 83 -2.73 9.18 2.73
C PHE A 83 -1.23 9.21 2.42
N ASN A 84 -0.46 8.47 3.22
CA ASN A 84 0.99 8.35 3.06
C ASN A 84 1.34 7.35 1.94
N VAL A 85 1.61 7.88 0.74
CA VAL A 85 1.87 7.10 -0.48
C VAL A 85 3.21 7.53 -1.06
N ASP A 86 4.00 6.57 -1.53
CA ASP A 86 5.28 6.82 -2.20
C ASP A 86 5.03 7.22 -3.66
N GLU A 87 5.04 8.53 -3.93
CA GLU A 87 4.87 9.12 -5.27
C GLU A 87 6.05 8.85 -6.21
N THR A 88 7.20 8.45 -5.69
CA THR A 88 8.41 8.18 -6.49
C THR A 88 8.49 6.73 -6.98
N PHE A 89 7.58 5.87 -6.52
CA PHE A 89 7.54 4.49 -6.93
C PHE A 89 7.00 4.34 -8.36
N GLU A 90 7.90 3.98 -9.28
CA GLU A 90 7.55 3.53 -10.63
C GLU A 90 8.08 2.10 -10.80
N TYR A 91 7.18 1.17 -11.13
CA TYR A 91 7.59 -0.17 -11.56
C TYR A 91 7.94 -0.10 -13.05
N GLU A 92 9.23 -0.05 -13.36
CA GLU A 92 9.69 -0.19 -14.74
C GLU A 92 9.58 -1.66 -15.16
N LEU A 93 8.67 -1.94 -16.09
CA LEU A 93 8.75 -3.17 -16.86
C LEU A 93 9.96 -3.07 -17.78
N ASP A 94 11.08 -3.67 -17.37
CA ASP A 94 12.21 -3.93 -18.24
C ASP A 94 11.79 -4.94 -19.33
N PHE A 95 11.10 -4.44 -20.35
CA PHE A 95 10.96 -5.16 -21.61
C PHE A 95 12.33 -5.11 -22.29
N HIS A 96 13.18 -6.10 -21.99
CA HIS A 96 14.36 -6.34 -22.83
C HIS A 96 13.91 -6.47 -24.29
N LYS A 97 14.42 -5.53 -25.10
CA LYS A 97 14.28 -5.45 -26.56
C LYS A 97 14.75 -6.71 -27.27
#